data_AF-A0A8J8D6H2-F1
#
_entry.id   AF-A0A8J8D6H2-F1
#
_cell.length_a   1.000
_cell.length_b   1.000
_cell.length_c   1.000
_cell.angle_alpha   90.00
_cell.angle_beta   90.00
_cell.angle_gamma   90.00
#
_symmetry.space_group_name_H-M   'P 1'
#
loop_
_entity.id
_entity.type
_entity.pdbx_description
1 polymer ?
#
loop_
_entity_poly.entity_id
_entity_poly.type
_entity_poly.pdbx_seq_one_letter_code
_entity_poly.pdbx_strand_id
1 'polypeptide(L)'
;MPTWKDGKLGLPISEAVKIFPELERHLDKKGRLDFSNREARILYNRAIAKAVFGLDIEYHPRGLVTTPVSRYIFLKTFLRGGERVLEIGTGHTAMMALMAAKLFNCDVTATEIDEEFFAYAKANIERNNARVRLIKSNGGIIRGVIPEGEKFDVIFSAPPYYERPTRGVLTETEGVGGGKYGEGFSVRLIEEALDCLKPRGKVALFLPDKKPLIEAIAEKGRELGYKIKDVRFKAGTRWRHSLILET
;
A
#
# COMPACT_ATOMS: atom_id res chain seq x y z
N MET A 1 16.65 5.63 9.88
CA MET A 1 15.47 5.72 8.98
C MET A 1 15.96 5.53 7.56
N PRO A 2 15.22 4.83 6.69
CA PRO A 2 15.59 4.68 5.28
C PRO A 2 15.58 6.05 4.61
N THR A 3 16.76 6.51 4.24
CA THR A 3 16.99 7.73 3.48
C THR A 3 18.10 7.42 2.48
N TRP A 4 18.09 8.08 1.34
CA TRP A 4 19.28 8.09 0.49
C TRP A 4 20.40 8.88 1.14
N LYS A 5 21.63 8.76 0.61
CA LYS A 5 22.89 9.27 1.16
C LYS A 5 22.87 10.76 1.55
N ASP A 6 21.94 11.54 1.01
CA ASP A 6 21.72 12.97 1.29
C ASP A 6 20.64 13.26 2.35
N GLY A 7 20.15 12.22 3.04
CA GLY A 7 19.09 12.33 4.04
C GLY A 7 17.68 12.45 3.46
N LYS A 8 17.50 12.44 2.14
CA LYS A 8 16.19 12.56 1.49
C LYS A 8 15.55 11.21 1.25
N LEU A 9 14.22 11.19 1.34
CA LEU A 9 13.41 10.02 0.99
C LEU A 9 13.13 10.04 -0.53
N GLY A 10 14.04 9.47 -1.31
CA GLY A 10 13.99 9.43 -2.77
C GLY A 10 15.29 8.87 -3.34
N LEU A 11 15.44 8.85 -4.67
CA LEU A 11 16.67 8.43 -5.33
C LEU A 11 16.91 9.34 -6.54
N PRO A 12 18.07 10.02 -6.66
CA PRO A 12 18.38 10.76 -7.88
C PRO A 12 18.30 9.85 -9.11
N ILE A 13 17.75 10.34 -10.22
CA ILE A 13 17.57 9.55 -11.46
C ILE A 13 18.92 8.99 -11.94
N SER A 14 19.99 9.76 -11.86
CA SER A 14 21.35 9.32 -12.20
C SER A 14 21.84 8.14 -11.35
N GLU A 15 21.43 8.06 -10.08
CA GLU A 15 21.75 6.92 -9.21
C GLU A 15 20.84 5.73 -9.52
N ALA A 16 19.57 5.97 -9.86
CA ALA A 16 18.66 4.91 -10.30
C ALA A 16 19.17 4.20 -11.56
N VAL A 17 19.70 4.95 -12.53
CA VAL A 17 20.32 4.42 -13.75
C VAL A 17 21.51 3.50 -13.45
N LYS A 18 22.33 3.80 -12.44
CA LYS A 18 23.44 2.92 -12.05
C LYS A 18 22.97 1.56 -11.53
N ILE A 19 21.77 1.49 -10.96
CA ILE A 19 21.18 0.25 -10.43
C ILE A 19 20.43 -0.50 -11.53
N PHE A 20 19.75 0.24 -12.41
CA PHE A 20 18.98 -0.29 -13.55
C PHE A 20 19.34 0.50 -14.82
N PRO A 21 20.41 0.10 -15.55
CA PRO A 21 20.88 0.82 -16.75
C PRO A 21 19.84 0.95 -17.86
N GLU A 22 18.83 0.08 -17.90
CA GLU A 22 17.72 0.13 -18.84
C GLU A 22 16.93 1.46 -18.77
N LEU A 23 17.00 2.16 -17.63
CA LEU A 23 16.41 3.49 -17.47
C LEU A 23 16.95 4.52 -18.46
N GLU A 24 18.18 4.36 -18.97
CA GLU A 24 18.79 5.28 -19.94
C GLU A 24 17.93 5.45 -21.21
N ARG A 25 17.24 4.38 -21.62
CA ARG A 25 16.35 4.38 -22.81
C ARG A 25 15.13 5.27 -22.64
N HIS A 26 14.85 5.72 -21.41
CA HIS A 26 13.68 6.52 -21.06
C HIS A 26 14.04 7.94 -20.59
N LEU A 27 15.28 8.39 -20.80
CA LEU A 27 15.72 9.74 -20.45
C LEU A 27 15.60 10.69 -21.64
N ASP A 28 15.15 11.93 -21.38
CA ASP A 28 15.28 13.01 -22.34
C ASP A 28 16.74 13.51 -22.44
N LYS A 29 17.01 14.41 -23.40
CA LYS A 29 18.35 15.01 -23.61
C LYS A 29 18.88 15.77 -22.37
N LYS A 30 18.03 16.07 -21.38
CA LYS A 30 18.38 16.77 -20.14
C LYS A 30 18.48 15.80 -18.94
N GLY A 31 18.43 14.48 -19.18
CA GLY A 31 18.51 13.45 -18.14
C GLY A 31 17.24 13.31 -17.30
N ARG A 32 16.10 13.82 -17.77
CA ARG A 32 14.81 13.69 -17.08
C ARG A 32 14.13 12.41 -17.52
N LEU A 33 13.61 11.66 -16.55
CA LEU A 33 12.89 10.41 -16.80
C LEU A 33 11.49 10.68 -17.34
N ASP A 34 11.08 9.96 -18.38
CA ASP A 34 9.71 9.97 -18.88
C ASP A 34 8.76 9.23 -17.91
N PHE A 35 8.12 9.98 -17.02
CA PHE A 35 7.13 9.44 -16.09
C PHE A 35 5.78 9.08 -16.73
N SER A 36 5.55 9.38 -18.01
CA SER A 36 4.37 8.88 -18.74
C SER A 36 4.54 7.39 -19.09
N ASN A 37 5.76 6.98 -19.43
CA ASN A 37 6.12 5.60 -19.72
C ASN A 37 6.00 4.70 -18.46
N ARG A 38 5.35 3.54 -18.61
CA ARG A 38 5.09 2.61 -17.50
C ARG A 38 6.34 1.84 -17.09
N GLU A 39 7.13 1.37 -18.06
CA GLU A 39 8.38 0.65 -17.84
C GLU A 39 9.38 1.53 -17.09
N ALA A 40 9.57 2.77 -17.55
CA ALA A 40 10.39 3.77 -16.88
C ALA A 40 10.00 3.95 -15.40
N ARG A 41 8.70 4.08 -15.13
CA ARG A 41 8.19 4.17 -13.75
C ARG A 41 8.45 2.91 -12.93
N ILE A 42 8.30 1.72 -13.50
CA ILE A 42 8.57 0.47 -12.79
C ILE A 42 10.04 0.38 -12.43
N LEU A 43 10.94 0.54 -13.41
CA LEU A 43 12.38 0.46 -13.19
C LEU A 43 12.84 1.47 -12.14
N TYR A 44 12.32 2.70 -12.18
CA TYR A 44 12.64 3.72 -11.18
C TYR A 44 12.13 3.36 -9.78
N ASN A 45 10.91 2.82 -9.66
CA ASN A 45 10.39 2.40 -8.35
C ASN A 45 11.12 1.14 -7.82
N ARG A 46 11.57 0.23 -8.69
CA ARG A 46 12.46 -0.89 -8.31
C ARG A 46 13.81 -0.38 -7.81
N ALA A 47 14.39 0.62 -8.49
CA ALA A 47 15.62 1.28 -8.06
C ALA A 47 15.49 1.88 -6.66
N ILE A 48 14.38 2.60 -6.40
CA ILE A 48 14.10 3.15 -5.07
C ILE A 48 13.89 2.05 -4.03
N ALA A 49 13.09 1.02 -4.33
CA ALA A 49 12.84 -0.10 -3.42
C ALA A 49 14.17 -0.74 -2.96
N LYS A 50 15.07 -0.98 -3.91
CA LYS A 50 16.39 -1.58 -3.65
C LYS A 50 17.31 -0.64 -2.89
N ALA A 51 17.48 0.59 -3.38
CA ALA A 51 18.47 1.54 -2.85
C ALA A 51 18.10 2.14 -1.49
N VAL A 52 16.82 2.44 -1.28
CA VAL A 52 16.34 3.18 -0.10
C VAL A 52 15.80 2.24 0.96
N PHE A 53 15.16 1.14 0.56
CA PHE A 53 14.45 0.25 1.48
C PHE A 53 15.08 -1.15 1.57
N GLY A 54 16.11 -1.45 0.78
CA GLY A 54 16.74 -2.77 0.77
C GLY A 54 15.79 -3.88 0.32
N LEU A 55 14.84 -3.56 -0.56
CA LEU A 55 13.84 -4.46 -1.08
C LEU A 55 14.07 -4.75 -2.57
N ASP A 56 14.22 -6.02 -2.94
CA ASP A 56 14.23 -6.46 -4.33
C ASP A 56 12.81 -6.86 -4.74
N ILE A 57 12.19 -6.10 -5.65
CA ILE A 57 10.78 -6.25 -5.99
C ILE A 57 10.63 -6.47 -7.50
N GLU A 58 9.86 -7.49 -7.85
CA GLU A 58 9.33 -7.72 -9.19
C GLU A 58 7.92 -7.12 -9.31
N TYR A 59 7.67 -6.43 -10.42
CA TYR A 59 6.36 -5.82 -10.69
C TYR A 59 5.62 -6.65 -11.72
N HIS A 60 4.31 -6.81 -11.50
CA HIS A 60 3.45 -7.44 -12.47
C HIS A 60 3.30 -6.52 -13.70
N PRO A 61 3.34 -7.05 -14.95
CA PRO A 61 3.23 -6.24 -16.16
C PRO A 61 1.92 -5.45 -16.29
N ARG A 62 0.87 -5.84 -15.56
CA ARG A 62 -0.44 -5.16 -15.57
C ARG A 62 -0.87 -4.56 -14.24
N GLY A 63 -0.14 -4.83 -13.15
CA GLY A 63 -0.53 -4.34 -11.82
C GLY A 63 -0.26 -2.85 -11.63
N LEU A 64 -0.79 -2.27 -10.56
CA LEU A 64 -0.49 -0.90 -10.13
C LEU A 64 1.03 -0.66 -9.99
N VAL A 65 1.53 0.44 -10.56
CA VAL A 65 2.92 0.86 -10.31
C VAL A 65 3.04 1.44 -8.89
N THR A 66 3.22 0.55 -7.92
CA THR A 66 3.41 0.85 -6.49
C THR A 66 4.62 1.74 -6.27
N THR A 67 4.41 2.89 -5.62
CA THR A 67 5.48 3.86 -5.31
C THR A 67 5.95 3.69 -3.86
N PRO A 68 7.15 3.15 -3.60
CA PRO A 68 7.57 2.74 -2.26
C PRO A 68 7.68 3.92 -1.28
N VAL A 69 8.13 5.10 -1.75
CA VAL A 69 8.22 6.31 -0.91
C VAL A 69 6.87 6.68 -0.28
N SER A 70 5.79 6.70 -1.07
CA SER A 70 4.47 7.11 -0.55
C SER A 70 3.91 6.10 0.45
N ARG A 71 4.18 4.80 0.22
CA ARG A 71 3.80 3.71 1.11
C ARG A 71 4.56 3.77 2.42
N TYR A 72 5.87 4.04 2.38
CA TYR A 72 6.66 4.19 3.60
C TYR A 72 6.20 5.36 4.46
N ILE A 73 5.94 6.54 3.85
CA ILE A 73 5.42 7.71 4.58
C ILE A 73 4.08 7.36 5.25
N PHE A 74 3.21 6.65 4.55
CA PHE A 74 1.95 6.17 5.11
C PHE A 74 2.15 5.27 6.33
N LEU A 75 2.97 4.22 6.23
CA LEU A 75 3.25 3.34 7.36
C LEU A 75 3.79 4.11 8.58
N LYS A 76 4.64 5.12 8.36
CA LYS A 76 5.19 5.96 9.43
C LYS A 76 4.15 6.77 10.21
N THR A 77 2.98 7.04 9.65
CA THR A 77 1.95 7.82 10.36
C THR A 77 1.37 7.04 11.55
N PHE A 78 1.33 5.70 11.47
CA PHE A 78 0.62 4.86 12.44
C PHE A 78 1.46 3.72 13.06
N LEU A 79 2.47 3.16 12.37
CA LEU A 79 3.33 2.12 12.93
C LEU A 79 4.40 2.68 13.87
N ARG A 80 4.68 1.95 14.94
CA ARG A 80 5.68 2.22 15.99
C ARG A 80 6.72 1.11 16.12
N GLY A 81 6.40 -0.08 15.63
CA GLY A 81 7.25 -1.25 15.56
C GLY A 81 6.84 -2.35 16.53
N GLY A 82 6.97 -3.61 16.11
CA GLY A 82 6.60 -4.79 16.91
C GLY A 82 5.10 -5.12 16.90
N GLU A 83 4.26 -4.36 16.19
CA GLU A 83 2.83 -4.65 16.09
C GLU A 83 2.53 -5.95 15.33
N ARG A 84 1.46 -6.66 15.71
CA ARG A 84 0.82 -7.66 14.85
C ARG A 84 -0.13 -6.97 13.91
N VAL A 85 0.11 -7.08 12.61
CA VAL A 85 -0.56 -6.28 11.59
C VAL A 85 -1.20 -7.14 10.50
N LEU A 86 -2.31 -6.63 9.95
CA LEU A 86 -3.01 -7.20 8.81
C LEU A 86 -3.04 -6.19 7.67
N GLU A 87 -2.43 -6.52 6.54
CA GLU A 87 -2.61 -5.79 5.27
C GLU A 87 -3.74 -6.42 4.46
N ILE A 88 -4.71 -5.62 4.03
CA ILE A 88 -5.76 -6.05 3.10
C ILE A 88 -5.42 -5.60 1.68
N GLY A 89 -5.32 -6.55 0.75
CA GLY A 89 -5.03 -6.28 -0.66
C GLY A 89 -3.60 -5.80 -0.86
N THR A 90 -2.62 -6.64 -0.52
CA THR A 90 -1.19 -6.30 -0.58
C THR A 90 -0.68 -6.04 -2.00
N GLY A 91 -1.43 -6.49 -3.00
CA GLY A 91 -1.10 -6.38 -4.41
C GLY A 91 0.10 -7.24 -4.77
N HIS A 92 0.40 -7.30 -6.07
CA HIS A 92 1.51 -8.12 -6.59
C HIS A 92 2.89 -7.76 -6.00
N THR A 93 3.07 -6.53 -5.50
CA THR A 93 4.37 -6.11 -4.94
C THR A 93 4.61 -6.53 -3.49
N ALA A 94 3.56 -6.84 -2.73
CA ALA A 94 3.61 -6.99 -1.28
C ALA A 94 4.34 -5.84 -0.52
N MET A 95 4.38 -4.63 -1.09
CA MET A 95 5.33 -3.60 -0.70
C MET A 95 5.19 -3.14 0.76
N MET A 96 3.95 -2.91 1.22
CA MET A 96 3.74 -2.43 2.59
C MET A 96 3.93 -3.55 3.61
N ALA A 97 3.46 -4.77 3.34
CA ALA A 97 3.77 -5.95 4.14
C ALA A 97 5.27 -6.15 4.32
N LEU A 98 6.05 -6.05 3.24
CA LEU A 98 7.51 -6.17 3.28
C LEU A 98 8.16 -5.07 4.12
N MET A 99 7.71 -3.82 3.94
CA MET A 99 8.21 -2.71 4.75
C MET A 99 7.84 -2.87 6.23
N ALA A 100 6.61 -3.27 6.56
CA ALA A 100 6.16 -3.50 7.93
C ALA A 100 7.00 -4.59 8.61
N ALA A 101 7.22 -5.72 7.94
CA ALA A 101 8.06 -6.80 8.45
C ALA A 101 9.52 -6.36 8.64
N LYS A 102 10.17 -5.82 7.59
CA LYS A 102 11.63 -5.59 7.62
C LYS A 102 12.05 -4.28 8.29
N LEU A 103 11.23 -3.23 8.21
CA LEU A 103 11.61 -1.89 8.69
C LEU A 103 10.96 -1.53 10.02
N PHE A 104 9.84 -2.17 10.35
CA PHE A 104 9.12 -1.94 11.60
C PHE A 104 9.08 -3.19 12.51
N ASN A 105 9.68 -4.31 12.08
CA ASN A 105 9.70 -5.55 12.87
C ASN A 105 8.29 -6.00 13.29
N CYS A 106 7.29 -5.79 12.42
CA CYS A 106 5.92 -6.23 12.65
C CYS A 106 5.76 -7.73 12.40
N ASP A 107 4.80 -8.36 13.08
CA ASP A 107 4.26 -9.67 12.74
C ASP A 107 3.15 -9.50 11.70
N VAL A 108 3.44 -9.81 10.43
CA VAL A 108 2.62 -9.39 9.28
C VAL A 108 1.81 -10.56 8.73
N THR A 109 0.49 -10.38 8.69
CA THR A 109 -0.40 -11.12 7.80
C THR A 109 -0.83 -10.20 6.64
N ALA A 110 -0.88 -10.73 5.43
CA ALA A 110 -1.28 -9.97 4.24
C ALA A 110 -2.25 -10.80 3.38
N THR A 111 -3.26 -10.16 2.81
CA THR A 111 -4.24 -10.82 1.93
C THR A 111 -4.13 -10.33 0.49
N GLU A 112 -4.41 -11.22 -0.46
CA GLU A 112 -4.57 -10.87 -1.88
C GLU A 112 -5.65 -11.76 -2.51
N ILE A 113 -6.52 -11.17 -3.34
CA ILE A 113 -7.65 -11.85 -4.00
C ILE A 113 -7.32 -12.28 -5.42
N ASP A 114 -6.43 -11.58 -6.11
CA ASP A 114 -6.05 -11.91 -7.48
C ASP A 114 -4.99 -13.02 -7.51
N GLU A 115 -5.11 -13.97 -8.44
CA GLU A 115 -4.25 -15.16 -8.47
C GLU A 115 -2.84 -14.85 -8.97
N GLU A 116 -2.76 -14.06 -10.04
CA GLU A 116 -1.48 -13.62 -10.59
C GLU A 116 -0.76 -12.73 -9.55
N PHE A 117 -1.50 -11.83 -8.90
CA PHE A 117 -0.90 -10.95 -7.90
C PHE A 117 -0.49 -11.69 -6.63
N PHE A 118 -1.27 -12.68 -6.18
CA PHE A 118 -0.87 -13.52 -5.07
C PHE A 118 0.45 -14.25 -5.35
N ALA A 119 0.62 -14.81 -6.55
CA ALA A 119 1.86 -15.48 -6.95
C ALA A 119 3.06 -14.52 -6.95
N TYR A 120 2.90 -13.30 -7.48
CA TYR A 120 3.95 -12.27 -7.44
C TYR A 120 4.26 -11.80 -6.02
N ALA A 121 3.23 -11.60 -5.19
CA ALA A 121 3.39 -11.21 -3.79
C ALA A 121 4.19 -12.27 -3.03
N LYS A 122 3.85 -13.55 -3.22
CA LYS A 122 4.57 -14.69 -2.64
C LYS A 122 6.03 -14.69 -3.07
N ALA A 123 6.30 -14.60 -4.37
CA ALA A 123 7.67 -14.56 -4.90
C ALA A 123 8.48 -13.37 -4.38
N ASN A 124 7.86 -12.20 -4.23
CA ASN A 124 8.50 -11.01 -3.65
C ASN A 124 8.79 -11.18 -2.15
N ILE A 125 7.90 -11.83 -1.40
CA ILE A 125 8.12 -12.16 0.02
C ILE A 125 9.33 -13.10 0.18
N GLU A 126 9.37 -14.16 -0.62
CA GLU A 126 10.46 -15.14 -0.64
C GLU A 126 11.80 -14.48 -1.05
N ARG A 127 11.81 -13.69 -2.13
CA ARG A 127 13.00 -12.97 -2.63
C ARG A 127 13.63 -12.08 -1.56
N ASN A 128 12.83 -11.53 -0.66
CA ASN A 128 13.28 -10.63 0.39
C ASN A 128 13.55 -11.32 1.73
N ASN A 129 13.41 -12.65 1.82
CA ASN A 129 13.52 -13.42 3.06
C ASN A 129 12.65 -12.82 4.19
N ALA A 130 11.44 -12.37 3.86
CA ALA A 130 10.56 -11.72 4.80
C ALA A 130 9.60 -12.72 5.45
N ARG A 131 9.37 -12.58 6.75
CA ARG A 131 8.37 -13.35 7.50
C ARG A 131 7.01 -12.66 7.38
N VAL A 132 6.32 -12.91 6.28
CA VAL A 132 4.96 -12.42 6.01
C VAL A 132 4.07 -13.64 5.78
N ARG A 133 2.97 -13.76 6.54
CA ARG A 133 1.93 -14.76 6.29
C ARG A 133 1.00 -14.25 5.19
N LEU A 134 1.16 -14.76 3.99
CA LEU A 134 0.30 -14.41 2.85
C LEU A 134 -0.91 -15.35 2.79
N ILE A 135 -2.12 -14.79 2.72
CA ILE A 135 -3.39 -15.52 2.64
C ILE A 135 -4.11 -15.14 1.33
N LYS A 136 -4.53 -16.17 0.59
CA LYS A 136 -5.34 -15.98 -0.60
C LYS A 136 -6.79 -15.71 -0.17
N SER A 137 -7.36 -14.57 -0.57
CA SER A 137 -8.77 -14.28 -0.36
C SER A 137 -9.62 -14.95 -1.43
N ASN A 138 -10.75 -15.52 -1.01
CA ASN A 138 -11.76 -16.13 -1.89
C ASN A 138 -12.94 -15.18 -2.17
N GLY A 139 -12.75 -13.86 -2.03
CA GLY A 139 -13.77 -12.85 -2.27
C GLY A 139 -14.15 -12.00 -1.04
N GLY A 140 -13.79 -12.45 0.16
CA GLY A 140 -13.99 -11.69 1.39
C GLY A 140 -12.92 -10.63 1.63
N ILE A 141 -13.20 -9.69 2.55
CA ILE A 141 -12.23 -8.69 3.00
C ILE A 141 -11.49 -9.24 4.24
N ILE A 142 -12.22 -9.44 5.34
CA ILE A 142 -11.71 -10.04 6.57
C ILE A 142 -12.55 -11.26 6.93
N ARG A 143 -13.87 -11.13 6.99
CA ARG A 143 -14.80 -12.22 7.33
C ARG A 143 -14.68 -13.34 6.30
N GLY A 144 -14.52 -14.56 6.78
CA GLY A 144 -14.32 -15.75 5.94
C GLY A 144 -12.93 -15.86 5.28
N VAL A 145 -12.02 -14.90 5.51
CA VAL A 145 -10.62 -14.94 5.03
C VAL A 145 -9.66 -15.12 6.19
N ILE A 146 -9.87 -14.37 7.26
CA ILE A 146 -9.05 -14.42 8.47
C ILE A 146 -9.68 -15.44 9.44
N PRO A 147 -8.87 -16.36 10.01
CA PRO A 147 -9.37 -17.31 11.00
C PRO A 147 -10.00 -16.63 12.21
N GLU A 148 -11.08 -17.22 12.72
CA GLU A 148 -11.79 -16.72 13.88
C GLU A 148 -10.87 -16.62 15.11
N GLY A 149 -11.06 -15.58 15.91
CA GLY A 149 -10.26 -15.31 17.11
C GLY A 149 -8.91 -14.64 16.86
N GLU A 150 -8.44 -14.52 15.61
CA GLU A 150 -7.24 -13.73 15.33
C GLU A 150 -7.49 -12.23 15.55
N LYS A 151 -6.57 -11.59 16.29
CA LYS A 151 -6.64 -10.17 16.63
C LYS A 151 -5.36 -9.44 16.25
N PHE A 152 -5.50 -8.23 15.72
CA PHE A 152 -4.42 -7.37 15.23
C PHE A 152 -4.34 -6.06 16.00
N ASP A 153 -3.13 -5.55 16.18
CA ASP A 153 -2.89 -4.21 16.71
C ASP A 153 -3.23 -3.15 15.63
N VAL A 154 -2.93 -3.47 14.36
CA VAL A 154 -3.22 -2.61 13.21
C VAL A 154 -3.75 -3.41 12.03
N ILE A 155 -4.81 -2.91 11.41
CA ILE A 155 -5.27 -3.36 10.09
C ILE A 155 -5.06 -2.19 9.12
N PHE A 156 -4.50 -2.43 7.95
CA PHE A 156 -4.28 -1.35 6.98
C PHE A 156 -4.48 -1.78 5.54
N SER A 157 -4.80 -0.80 4.68
CA SER A 157 -5.00 -1.05 3.25
C SER A 157 -4.72 0.21 2.43
N ALA A 158 -4.38 0.01 1.16
CA ALA A 158 -4.49 1.01 0.12
C ALA A 158 -5.70 0.65 -0.76
N PRO A 159 -6.93 0.94 -0.31
CA PRO A 159 -8.13 0.37 -0.89
C PRO A 159 -8.39 0.88 -2.32
N PRO A 160 -9.11 0.10 -3.15
CA PRO A 160 -9.73 0.63 -4.36
C PRO A 160 -10.71 1.74 -3.98
N TYR A 161 -10.78 2.80 -4.79
CA TYR A 161 -11.46 4.04 -4.43
C TYR A 161 -12.27 4.69 -5.56
N TYR A 162 -12.35 4.06 -6.73
CA TYR A 162 -13.21 4.52 -7.82
C TYR A 162 -14.64 4.05 -7.60
N GLU A 163 -15.61 4.90 -7.94
CA GLU A 163 -17.04 4.59 -7.89
C GLU A 163 -17.41 3.47 -8.88
N ARG A 164 -16.77 3.48 -10.04
CA ARG A 164 -17.05 2.62 -11.20
C ARG A 164 -15.76 2.31 -11.95
N PRO A 165 -15.73 1.28 -12.81
CA PRO A 165 -14.60 1.01 -13.69
C PRO A 165 -14.19 2.28 -14.45
N THR A 166 -12.88 2.54 -14.50
CA THR A 166 -12.33 3.67 -15.26
C THR A 166 -11.49 3.15 -16.41
N ARG A 167 -11.31 3.93 -17.47
CA ARG A 167 -10.43 3.61 -18.61
C ARG A 167 -8.92 3.65 -18.24
N GLY A 168 -8.60 3.55 -16.95
CA GLY A 168 -7.25 3.66 -16.41
C GLY A 168 -6.45 2.37 -16.53
N VAL A 169 -5.25 2.38 -15.94
CA VAL A 169 -4.29 1.27 -15.95
C VAL A 169 -4.57 0.25 -14.83
N LEU A 170 -5.58 0.48 -14.00
CA LEU A 170 -5.95 -0.43 -12.91
C LEU A 170 -6.94 -1.46 -13.41
N THR A 171 -6.81 -2.70 -12.93
CA THR A 171 -7.90 -3.68 -13.08
C THR A 171 -9.14 -3.21 -12.32
N GLU A 172 -10.31 -3.76 -12.64
CA GLU A 172 -11.54 -3.43 -11.91
C GLU A 172 -11.39 -3.74 -10.41
N THR A 173 -10.76 -4.88 -10.09
CA THR A 173 -10.47 -5.31 -8.72
C THR A 173 -9.53 -4.36 -7.98
N GLU A 174 -8.51 -3.82 -8.66
CA GLU A 174 -7.59 -2.84 -8.06
C GLU A 174 -8.20 -1.43 -7.93
N GLY A 175 -9.21 -1.12 -8.73
CA GLY A 175 -9.71 0.24 -8.90
C GLY A 175 -11.02 0.54 -8.16
N VAL A 176 -12.00 -0.35 -8.23
CA VAL A 176 -13.39 -0.04 -7.91
C VAL A 176 -13.72 -0.31 -6.45
N GLY A 177 -13.87 0.75 -5.66
CA GLY A 177 -14.35 0.67 -4.28
C GLY A 177 -15.87 0.58 -4.19
N GLY A 178 -16.59 1.09 -5.21
CA GLY A 178 -18.05 1.16 -5.21
C GLY A 178 -18.61 2.22 -4.24
N GLY A 179 -19.93 2.34 -4.16
CA GLY A 179 -20.57 3.41 -3.39
C GLY A 179 -20.65 4.72 -4.17
N LYS A 180 -21.10 5.80 -3.49
CA LYS A 180 -21.40 7.09 -4.13
C LYS A 180 -20.13 7.86 -4.49
N TYR A 181 -19.10 7.70 -3.68
CA TYR A 181 -17.81 8.40 -3.76
C TYR A 181 -16.61 7.44 -3.87
N GLY A 182 -16.84 6.12 -3.95
CA GLY A 182 -15.81 5.08 -3.98
C GLY A 182 -15.50 4.46 -2.62
N GLU A 183 -16.30 4.77 -1.60
CA GLU A 183 -16.13 4.42 -0.19
C GLU A 183 -16.54 2.97 0.14
N GLY A 184 -17.30 2.30 -0.71
CA GLY A 184 -18.01 1.06 -0.35
C GLY A 184 -17.10 -0.04 0.19
N PHE A 185 -15.94 -0.26 -0.44
CA PHE A 185 -14.94 -1.19 0.07
C PHE A 185 -14.36 -0.76 1.42
N SER A 186 -14.01 0.52 1.55
CA SER A 186 -13.40 1.04 2.78
C SER A 186 -14.37 0.97 3.96
N VAL A 187 -15.65 1.26 3.73
CA VAL A 187 -16.72 1.14 4.73
C VAL A 187 -16.85 -0.30 5.21
N ARG A 188 -16.96 -1.27 4.29
CA ARG A 188 -17.04 -2.69 4.67
C ARG A 188 -15.80 -3.16 5.43
N LEU A 189 -14.61 -2.72 5.02
CA LEU A 189 -13.37 -3.03 5.71
C LEU A 189 -13.38 -2.53 7.16
N ILE A 190 -13.76 -1.27 7.42
CA ILE A 190 -13.77 -0.72 8.79
C ILE A 190 -14.88 -1.34 9.66
N GLU A 191 -15.98 -1.81 9.07
CA GLU A 191 -17.02 -2.57 9.76
C GLU A 191 -16.50 -3.94 10.20
N GLU A 192 -15.92 -4.72 9.27
CA GLU A 192 -15.39 -6.05 9.58
C GLU A 192 -14.14 -6.01 10.47
N ALA A 193 -13.38 -4.92 10.43
CA ALA A 193 -12.18 -4.74 11.25
C ALA A 193 -12.47 -4.79 12.75
N LEU A 194 -13.65 -4.32 13.20
CA LEU A 194 -14.04 -4.37 14.62
C LEU A 194 -13.99 -5.79 15.19
N ASP A 195 -14.26 -6.80 14.35
CA ASP A 195 -14.27 -8.21 14.77
C ASP A 195 -12.86 -8.76 15.03
N CYS A 196 -11.81 -8.11 14.54
CA CYS A 196 -10.43 -8.59 14.62
C CYS A 196 -9.41 -7.56 15.12
N LEU A 197 -9.86 -6.42 15.67
CA LEU A 197 -8.99 -5.49 16.38
C LEU A 197 -8.79 -5.89 17.85
N LYS A 198 -7.57 -5.70 18.36
CA LYS A 198 -7.28 -5.69 19.80
C LYS A 198 -7.81 -4.40 20.46
N PRO A 199 -7.91 -4.34 21.80
CA PRO A 199 -8.17 -3.07 22.49
C PRO A 199 -7.14 -2.00 22.12
N ARG A 200 -7.60 -0.79 21.77
CA ARG A 200 -6.77 0.31 21.22
C ARG A 200 -6.14 0.01 19.86
N GLY A 201 -6.67 -1.01 19.17
CA GLY A 201 -6.31 -1.33 17.80
C GLY A 201 -6.82 -0.25 16.84
N LYS A 202 -6.23 -0.20 15.65
CA LYS A 202 -6.59 0.80 14.64
C LYS A 202 -6.67 0.25 13.23
N VAL A 203 -7.50 0.91 12.42
CA VAL A 203 -7.49 0.78 10.97
C VAL A 203 -6.76 1.98 10.37
N ALA A 204 -5.89 1.77 9.38
CA ALA A 204 -5.28 2.85 8.61
C ALA A 204 -5.51 2.68 7.11
N LEU A 205 -6.02 3.71 6.44
CA LEU A 205 -6.34 3.69 5.01
C LEU A 205 -5.49 4.71 4.25
N PHE A 206 -4.80 4.24 3.21
CA PHE A 206 -4.07 5.09 2.27
C PHE A 206 -5.00 5.57 1.15
N LEU A 207 -5.38 6.84 1.19
CA LEU A 207 -6.43 7.40 0.33
C LEU A 207 -5.90 8.51 -0.62
N PRO A 208 -6.56 8.73 -1.77
CA PRO A 208 -6.30 9.88 -2.62
C PRO A 208 -6.77 11.18 -1.95
N ASP A 209 -6.33 12.32 -2.46
CA ASP A 209 -6.80 13.66 -2.07
C ASP A 209 -8.20 13.94 -2.64
N LYS A 210 -9.20 13.18 -2.16
CA LYS A 210 -10.59 13.22 -2.61
C LYS A 210 -11.50 13.42 -1.40
N LYS A 211 -11.80 14.69 -1.11
CA LYS A 211 -12.51 15.11 0.10
C LYS A 211 -13.85 14.36 0.35
N PRO A 212 -14.77 14.21 -0.63
CA PRO A 212 -16.04 13.51 -0.38
C PRO A 212 -15.87 12.04 0.01
N LEU A 213 -14.87 11.35 -0.55
CA LEU A 213 -14.55 9.97 -0.20
C LEU A 213 -14.05 9.87 1.25
N ILE A 214 -13.11 10.74 1.63
CA ILE A 214 -12.53 10.76 2.98
C ILE A 214 -13.61 11.07 4.02
N GLU A 215 -14.47 12.06 3.74
CA GLU A 215 -15.56 12.45 4.64
C GLU A 215 -16.56 11.32 4.83
N ALA A 216 -16.98 10.63 3.77
CA ALA A 216 -17.90 9.50 3.86
C ALA A 216 -17.34 8.34 4.71
N ILE A 217 -16.06 7.99 4.53
CA ILE A 217 -15.42 6.94 5.33
C ILE A 217 -15.29 7.39 6.79
N ALA A 218 -14.90 8.66 7.03
CA ALA A 218 -14.75 9.20 8.37
C ALA A 218 -16.07 9.30 9.13
N GLU A 219 -17.15 9.70 8.47
CA GLU A 219 -18.51 9.72 9.03
C GLU A 219 -18.94 8.32 9.46
N LYS A 220 -18.82 7.34 8.55
CA LYS A 220 -19.13 5.96 8.86
C LYS A 220 -18.27 5.39 10.00
N GLY A 221 -16.98 5.75 10.03
CA GLY A 221 -16.10 5.40 11.13
C GLY A 221 -16.58 5.93 12.49
N ARG A 222 -17.05 7.18 12.55
CA ARG A 222 -17.61 7.75 13.79
C ARG A 222 -18.90 7.06 14.23
N GLU A 223 -19.78 6.70 13.28
CA GLU A 223 -20.99 5.93 13.58
C GLU A 223 -20.67 4.57 14.22
N LEU A 224 -19.58 3.94 13.78
CA LEU A 224 -19.09 2.66 14.30
C LEU A 224 -18.29 2.81 15.61
N GLY A 225 -18.14 4.03 16.13
CA GLY A 225 -17.47 4.31 17.40
C GLY A 225 -15.96 4.57 17.30
N TYR A 226 -15.38 4.63 16.11
CA TYR A 226 -13.98 4.95 15.95
C TYR A 226 -13.67 6.43 16.22
N LYS A 227 -12.52 6.69 16.83
CA LYS A 227 -11.88 8.02 16.81
C LYS A 227 -11.12 8.19 15.49
N ILE A 228 -11.36 9.31 14.80
CA ILE A 228 -10.80 9.56 13.48
C ILE A 228 -9.64 10.54 13.55
N LYS A 229 -8.52 10.19 12.91
CA LYS A 229 -7.38 11.06 12.65
C LYS A 229 -7.00 11.01 11.18
N ASP A 230 -6.98 12.15 10.52
CA ASP A 230 -6.53 12.26 9.13
C ASP A 230 -5.16 12.95 9.06
N VAL A 231 -4.18 12.30 8.43
CA VAL A 231 -2.87 12.88 8.14
C VAL A 231 -2.71 13.06 6.64
N ARG A 232 -2.76 14.31 6.18
CA ARG A 232 -2.50 14.68 4.78
C ARG A 232 -1.00 14.88 4.55
N PHE A 233 -0.46 14.25 3.51
CA PHE A 233 0.95 14.39 3.14
C PHE A 233 1.15 14.40 1.62
N LYS A 234 2.27 14.96 1.18
CA LYS A 234 2.65 15.03 -0.22
C LYS A 234 3.76 14.02 -0.52
N ALA A 235 3.58 13.20 -1.54
CA ALA A 235 4.61 12.28 -2.03
C ALA A 235 4.79 12.50 -3.54
N GLY A 236 5.95 13.05 -3.92
CA GLY A 236 6.17 13.54 -5.28
C GLY A 236 5.20 14.68 -5.63
N THR A 237 4.44 14.51 -6.71
CA THR A 237 3.46 15.52 -7.17
C THR A 237 2.05 15.33 -6.60
N ARG A 238 1.80 14.23 -5.86
CA ARG A 238 0.45 13.86 -5.42
C ARG A 238 0.26 14.07 -3.92
N TRP A 239 -0.89 14.63 -3.56
CA TRP A 239 -1.40 14.62 -2.20
C TRP A 239 -2.06 13.26 -1.90
N ARG A 240 -1.88 12.82 -0.66
CA ARG A 240 -2.36 11.56 -0.11
C ARG A 240 -2.83 11.77 1.31
N HIS A 241 -3.72 10.90 1.75
CA HIS A 241 -4.27 10.89 3.09
C HIS A 241 -3.98 9.54 3.76
N SER A 242 -3.65 9.61 5.04
CA SER A 242 -3.62 8.49 5.96
C SER A 242 -4.78 8.66 6.92
N LEU A 243 -5.93 8.06 6.61
CA LEU A 243 -7.09 8.09 7.48
C LEU A 243 -6.97 6.96 8.50
N ILE A 244 -6.79 7.32 9.77
CA ILE A 244 -6.58 6.41 10.90
C ILE A 244 -7.84 6.40 11.75
N LEU A 245 -8.37 5.21 12.02
CA LEU A 245 -9.57 4.95 12.80
C LEU A 245 -9.17 4.12 14.02
N GLU A 246 -9.29 4.68 15.23
CA GLU A 246 -8.85 4.04 16.48
C GLU A 246 -10.04 3.61 17.34
N THR A 247 -9.95 2.41 17.92
CA THR A 247 -10.92 1.86 18.90
C THR A 247 -10.63 2.30 20.33
#